data_AF-A0A2G2F045-F1
#
_entry.id   AF-A0A2G2F045-F1
#
_cell.length_a   1.000
_cell.length_b   1.000
_cell.length_c   1.000
_cell.angle_alpha   90.00
_cell.angle_beta   90.00
_cell.angle_gamma   90.00
#
_symmetry.space_group_name_H-M   'P 1'
#
loop_
_entity.id
_entity.type
_entity.pdbx_description
1 polymer ?
#
loop_
_entity_poly.entity_id
_entity_poly.type
_entity_poly.pdbx_seq_one_letter_code
_entity_poly.pdbx_strand_id
1 'polypeptide(L)'
;MIFTISSFFQDSSAEIEKESLNIEFSGVVESISYSEKGIPTALINNQYIYIRGANNRELELGDSVVKNKGKNVVYQFRRHELIDSFNGFVIIDSVSTTK
;
A
#
# COMPACT_ATOMS: atom_id res chain seq x y z
N MET A 1 2.06 -15.19 13.59
CA MET A 1 0.81 -15.07 12.82
C MET A 1 1.19 -15.13 11.36
N ILE A 2 0.75 -16.14 10.62
CA ILE A 2 1.07 -16.30 9.19
C ILE A 2 -0.09 -15.65 8.43
N PHE A 3 0.18 -14.56 7.72
CA PHE A 3 -0.80 -13.93 6.85
C PHE A 3 -0.79 -14.66 5.51
N THR A 4 -1.74 -15.58 5.34
CA THR A 4 -1.92 -16.29 4.08
C THR A 4 -2.58 -15.33 3.09
N ILE A 5 -1.82 -14.87 2.09
CA ILE A 5 -2.34 -14.15 0.92
C ILE A 5 -3.02 -15.19 0.02
N SER A 6 -4.10 -15.80 0.51
CA SER A 6 -4.83 -16.81 -0.26
C SER A 6 -5.68 -16.10 -1.30
N SER A 7 -5.41 -16.43 -2.57
CA SER A 7 -6.38 -16.35 -3.67
C SER A 7 -6.55 -15.00 -4.38
N PHE A 8 -5.47 -14.31 -4.77
CA PHE A 8 -5.56 -13.09 -5.61
C PHE A 8 -4.71 -13.14 -6.91
N PHE A 9 -4.27 -14.33 -7.33
CA PHE A 9 -3.41 -14.51 -8.51
C PHE A 9 -4.19 -14.99 -9.77
N GLN A 10 -5.49 -14.75 -9.85
CA GLN A 10 -6.28 -15.12 -11.04
C GLN A 10 -7.07 -13.96 -11.67
N ASP A 11 -7.10 -12.79 -11.02
CA ASP A 11 -7.57 -11.55 -11.65
C ASP A 11 -6.44 -10.92 -12.46
N SER A 12 -6.74 -10.65 -13.73
CA SER A 12 -5.79 -10.08 -14.68
C SER A 12 -5.21 -8.76 -14.13
N SER A 13 -3.90 -8.56 -14.23
CA SER A 13 -3.20 -7.38 -13.68
C SER A 13 -3.83 -6.04 -14.07
N ALA A 14 -4.53 -5.99 -15.22
CA ALA A 14 -5.25 -4.81 -15.70
C ALA A 14 -6.47 -4.44 -14.84
N GLU A 15 -7.19 -5.42 -14.28
CA GLU A 15 -8.37 -5.16 -13.46
C GLU A 15 -7.95 -4.60 -12.09
N ILE A 16 -6.95 -5.20 -11.47
CA ILE A 16 -6.34 -4.70 -10.23
C ILE A 16 -5.77 -3.28 -10.42
N GLU A 17 -5.09 -3.04 -11.55
CA GLU A 17 -4.58 -1.71 -11.86
C GLU A 17 -5.70 -0.67 -12.01
N LYS A 18 -6.83 -1.06 -12.63
CA LYS A 18 -8.02 -0.21 -12.77
C LYS A 18 -8.72 0.04 -11.44
N GLU A 19 -8.80 -0.95 -10.57
CA GLU A 19 -9.34 -0.80 -9.21
C GLU A 19 -8.47 0.15 -8.38
N SER A 20 -7.15 0.02 -8.48
CA SER A 20 -6.20 0.92 -7.82
C SER A 20 -6.42 2.37 -8.20
N LEU A 21 -6.81 2.68 -9.45
CA LEU A 21 -7.14 4.06 -9.84
C LEU A 21 -8.32 4.65 -9.06
N ASN A 22 -9.20 3.83 -8.48
CA ASN A 22 -10.31 4.30 -7.66
C ASN A 22 -9.97 4.47 -6.18
N ILE A 23 -8.79 4.01 -5.75
CA ILE A 23 -8.33 4.08 -4.36
C ILE A 23 -7.70 5.44 -4.08
N GLU A 24 -8.13 6.05 -2.98
CA GLU A 24 -7.57 7.27 -2.40
C GLU A 24 -7.36 7.06 -0.91
N PHE A 25 -6.21 7.51 -0.40
CA PHE A 25 -5.94 7.52 1.03
C PHE A 25 -4.92 8.60 1.37
N SER A 26 -5.00 9.08 2.61
CA SER A 26 -3.99 9.93 3.23
C SER A 26 -3.92 9.52 4.70
N GLY A 27 -2.73 9.20 5.18
CA GLY A 27 -2.56 8.75 6.56
C GLY A 27 -1.11 8.52 6.92
N VAL A 28 -0.90 8.01 8.12
CA VAL A 28 0.42 7.71 8.67
C VAL A 28 0.62 6.20 8.69
N VAL A 29 1.85 5.75 8.44
CA VAL A 29 2.23 4.34 8.55
C VAL A 29 2.24 3.94 10.03
N GLU A 30 1.26 3.13 10.43
CA GLU A 30 1.07 2.61 11.79
C GLU A 30 1.81 1.30 12.02
N SER A 31 2.02 0.51 10.97
CA SER A 31 2.88 -0.67 10.99
C SER A 31 3.32 -1.03 9.57
N ILE A 32 4.42 -1.77 9.44
CA ILE A 32 4.94 -2.18 8.14
C ILE A 32 5.48 -3.61 8.18
N SER A 33 5.25 -4.34 7.11
CA SER A 33 5.82 -5.66 6.86
C SER A 33 6.29 -5.73 5.42
N TYR A 34 7.26 -6.60 5.15
CA TYR A 34 7.83 -6.75 3.81
C TYR A 34 7.63 -8.20 3.35
N SER A 35 7.17 -8.36 2.11
CA SER A 35 7.16 -9.67 1.46
C SER A 35 8.59 -10.18 1.21
N GLU A 36 8.76 -11.46 0.87
CA GLU A 36 10.07 -12.04 0.50
C GLU A 36 10.75 -11.28 -0.66
N LYS A 37 9.96 -10.62 -1.51
CA LYS A 37 10.43 -9.79 -2.63
C LYS A 37 10.76 -8.34 -2.22
N GLY A 38 10.66 -8.00 -0.94
CA GLY A 38 10.95 -6.67 -0.41
C GLY A 38 9.88 -5.62 -0.68
N ILE A 39 8.68 -6.03 -1.11
CA ILE A 39 7.55 -5.11 -1.35
C ILE A 39 6.81 -4.89 -0.03
N PRO A 40 6.57 -3.63 0.40
CA PRO A 40 5.95 -3.32 1.68
C PRO A 40 4.42 -3.46 1.66
N THR A 41 3.89 -3.95 2.78
CA THR A 41 2.51 -3.82 3.19
C THR A 41 2.46 -2.95 4.44
N ALA A 42 1.76 -1.81 4.37
CA ALA A 42 1.66 -0.84 5.45
C ALA A 42 0.24 -0.80 6.02
N LEU A 43 0.11 -0.69 7.35
CA LEU A 43 -1.16 -0.36 8.00
C LEU A 43 -1.31 1.15 8.03
N ILE A 44 -2.36 1.66 7.39
CA ILE A 44 -2.68 3.09 7.31
C ILE A 44 -4.18 3.25 7.54
N ASN A 45 -4.58 4.06 8.51
CA ASN A 45 -6.00 4.28 8.85
C ASN A 45 -6.76 2.96 9.07
N ASN A 46 -6.16 2.01 9.79
CA ASN A 46 -6.75 0.69 10.07
C ASN A 46 -7.03 -0.17 8.81
N GLN A 47 -6.36 0.10 7.70
CA GLN A 47 -6.39 -0.70 6.46
C GLN A 47 -4.98 -1.14 6.08
N TYR A 48 -4.82 -2.42 5.69
CA TYR A 48 -3.53 -2.89 5.17
C TYR A 48 -3.44 -2.56 3.68
N ILE A 49 -2.40 -1.82 3.30
CA ILE A 49 -2.19 -1.36 1.94
C ILE A 49 -0.89 -1.97 1.41
N TYR A 50 -1.02 -2.77 0.37
CA TYR A 50 0.09 -3.30 -0.40
C TYR A 50 0.44 -2.31 -1.52
N ILE A 51 1.68 -1.81 -1.54
CA ILE A 51 2.11 -0.75 -2.46
C ILE A 51 3.04 -1.37 -3.51
N ARG A 52 2.48 -1.82 -4.63
CA ARG A 52 3.26 -2.44 -5.71
C ARG A 52 3.95 -1.35 -6.51
N GLY A 53 5.25 -1.20 -6.30
CA GLY A 53 6.06 -0.09 -6.84
C GLY A 53 6.93 0.55 -5.77
N ALA A 54 6.55 0.40 -4.51
CA ALA A 54 7.46 0.61 -3.40
C ALA A 54 8.43 -0.57 -3.34
N ASN A 55 9.68 -0.30 -3.66
CA ASN A 55 10.76 -1.24 -3.47
C ASN A 55 11.67 -0.61 -2.41
N ASN A 56 12.31 -1.44 -1.59
CA ASN A 56 13.33 -1.01 -0.62
C ASN A 56 12.80 -0.44 0.71
N ARG A 57 13.68 -0.45 1.71
CA ARG A 57 13.46 -0.19 3.15
C ARG A 57 13.20 1.29 3.50
N GLU A 58 12.67 2.06 2.57
CA GLU A 58 12.58 3.52 2.70
C GLU A 58 11.30 3.97 3.40
N LEU A 59 10.24 3.15 3.32
CA LEU A 59 9.01 3.39 4.06
C LEU A 59 9.22 3.01 5.53
N GLU A 60 9.08 3.99 6.42
CA GLU A 60 9.27 3.83 7.86
C GLU A 60 7.97 4.08 8.63
N LEU A 61 7.94 3.56 9.87
CA LEU A 61 6.89 3.86 10.82
C LEU A 61 6.82 5.38 11.06
N GLY A 62 5.62 5.95 11.00
CA GLY A 62 5.41 7.38 11.20
C GLY A 62 5.54 8.24 9.95
N ASP A 63 5.93 7.66 8.81
CA ASP A 63 5.87 8.37 7.54
C ASP A 63 4.42 8.64 7.13
N SER A 64 4.18 9.80 6.55
CA SER A 64 2.89 10.14 5.97
C SER A 64 2.86 9.68 4.52
N VAL A 65 1.79 9.00 4.13
CA VAL A 65 1.61 8.50 2.77
C VAL A 65 0.29 8.98 2.19
N VAL A 66 0.35 9.38 0.93
CA VAL A 66 -0.80 9.95 0.21
C VAL A 66 -0.91 9.28 -1.14
N LYS A 67 -2.11 8.81 -1.47
CA LYS A 67 -2.47 8.37 -2.81
C LYS A 67 -3.72 9.11 -3.25
N ASN A 68 -3.64 9.76 -4.39
CA ASN A 68 -4.78 10.46 -5.00
C ASN A 68 -5.54 9.52 -5.94
N LYS A 69 -6.87 9.71 -5.99
CA LYS A 69 -7.71 9.03 -6.98
C LYS A 69 -7.26 9.34 -8.41
N GLY A 70 -7.34 8.35 -9.29
CA GLY A 70 -6.96 8.44 -10.71
C GLY A 70 -5.46 8.36 -10.98
N LYS A 71 -4.63 8.15 -9.94
CA LYS A 71 -3.18 7.98 -10.08
C LYS A 71 -2.72 6.66 -9.45
N ASN A 72 -1.85 5.95 -10.17
CA ASN A 72 -1.09 4.82 -9.64
C ASN A 72 0.27 5.32 -9.11
N VAL A 73 0.21 6.32 -8.22
CA VAL A 73 1.38 6.90 -7.56
C VAL A 73 1.05 7.11 -6.09
N VAL A 74 1.91 6.60 -5.22
CA VAL A 74 1.86 6.85 -3.78
C VAL A 74 3.01 7.78 -3.41
N TYR A 75 2.72 8.88 -2.73
CA TYR A 75 3.70 9.85 -2.27
C TYR A 75 4.02 9.59 -0.81
N GLN A 76 5.30 9.56 -0.47
CA GLN A 76 5.81 9.39 0.89
C GLN A 76 6.39 10.72 1.39
N PHE A 77 5.98 11.11 2.60
CA PHE A 77 6.48 12.31 3.26
C PHE A 77 7.03 11.97 4.65
N ARG A 78 8.15 12.62 4.99
CA ARG A 78 8.73 12.57 6.33
C ARG A 78 9.02 13.99 6.76
N ARG A 79 8.52 14.39 7.94
CA ARG A 79 8.69 15.76 8.47
C ARG A 79 8.26 16.86 7.48
N HIS A 80 7.19 16.62 6.72
CA HIS A 80 6.63 17.52 5.68
C HIS A 80 7.46 17.66 4.40
N GLU A 81 8.52 16.88 4.22
CA GLU A 81 9.28 16.81 2.97
C GLU A 81 8.89 15.57 2.19
N LEU A 82 8.74 15.71 0.86
CA LEU A 82 8.54 14.58 -0.03
C LEU A 82 9.85 13.78 -0.08
N ILE A 83 9.81 12.54 0.38
CA ILE A 83 10.97 11.65 0.40
C ILE A 83 11.03 10.83 -0.88
N ASP A 84 9.89 10.23 -1.27
CA ASP A 84 9.82 9.42 -2.48
C ASP A 84 8.39 9.40 -3.07
N SER A 85 8.29 8.92 -4.31
CA SER A 85 7.05 8.62 -5.00
C SER A 85 7.11 7.24 -5.63
N PHE A 86 6.25 6.34 -5.17
CA PHE A 86 6.18 4.97 -5.65
C PHE A 86 5.21 4.87 -6.82
N ASN A 87 5.73 4.54 -7.99
CA ASN A 87 4.93 4.34 -9.19
C ASN A 87 4.44 2.89 -9.25
N GLY A 88 3.13 2.73 -9.23
CA GLY A 88 2.45 1.46 -9.42
C GLY A 88 1.14 1.38 -8.63
N PHE A 89 0.47 0.25 -8.75
CA PHE A 89 -0.86 0.08 -8.20
C PHE A 89 -0.83 -0.32 -6.72
N VAL A 90 -1.92 -0.02 -6.03
CA VAL A 90 -2.10 -0.43 -4.63
C VAL A 90 -3.23 -1.44 -4.52
N ILE A 91 -3.13 -2.29 -3.51
CA ILE A 91 -4.20 -3.22 -3.13
C ILE A 91 -4.51 -2.95 -1.66
N ILE A 92 -5.79 -2.76 -1.34
CA ILE A 92 -6.25 -2.65 0.04
C ILE A 92 -6.75 -4.03 0.48
N ASP A 93 -6.12 -4.57 1.52
CA ASP A 93 -6.67 -5.69 2.27
C ASP A 93 -7.47 -5.13 3.45
N SER A 94 -8.80 -5.27 3.36
CA SER A 94 -9.69 -4.93 4.45
C SER A 94 -9.70 -6.11 5.40
N VAL A 95 -9.15 -5.97 6.60
CA VAL A 95 -9.35 -6.98 7.65
C VAL A 95 -10.85 -7.05 7.90
N SER A 96 -11.49 -8.10 7.38
CA SER A 96 -12.85 -8.43 7.75
C SER A 96 -12.78 -8.88 9.21
N THR A 97 -13.03 -7.95 10.13
CA THR A 97 -13.34 -8.29 11.52
C THR A 97 -14.65 -9.07 11.51
N THR A 98 -14.58 -10.38 11.27
CA THR A 98 -15.64 -11.30 11.66
C THR A 98 -15.74 -11.23 13.18
N LYS A 99 -16.79 -10.53 13.63
CA LYS A 99 -17.23 -10.51 15.03
C LYS A 99 -17.61 -11.90 15.50
#